data_AF-A0AAV0JZ05-F1
#
_entry.id   AF-A0AAV0JZ05-F1
#
_cell.length_a   1.000
_cell.length_b   1.000
_cell.length_c   1.000
_cell.angle_alpha   90.00
_cell.angle_beta   90.00
_cell.angle_gamma   90.00
#
_symmetry.space_group_name_H-M   'P 1'
#
loop_
_entity.id
_entity.type
_entity.pdbx_description
1 polymer ?
#
loop_
_entity_poly.entity_id
_entity_poly.type
_entity_poly.pdbx_seq_one_letter_code
_entity_poly.pdbx_strand_id
1 'polypeptide(L)'
;MILLCGLLVNPRATVASMGILIQTTALIYIFPSSLSFGVSTRVGNELGANNPVRAKMAALVGLGASFFLGGLALVFAVMVRNVWARMFTGDVEILALTSMVLPLIGLCELGNCPQTTGCGVLRGTARPKLGANINLGCFYLVGMPVAVVLSFYLGFDFRGLWLGLMAAQGSCVLAMLFVVSRTDWEVQAQRAKELTTSSCNGPMDENVDVIAADDSDKRLVSDQVDESNNPLLLV
;
A
#
# COMPACT_ATOMS: atom_id res chain seq x y z
N MET A 1 6.26 19.93 -6.20
CA MET A 1 5.20 20.96 -6.19
C MET A 1 5.62 22.20 -5.41
N ILE A 2 5.90 22.16 -4.10
CA ILE A 2 6.33 23.36 -3.33
C ILE A 2 7.55 24.07 -3.94
N LEU A 3 8.60 23.32 -4.30
CA LEU A 3 9.79 23.89 -4.95
C LEU A 3 9.45 24.56 -6.28
N LEU A 4 8.52 23.98 -7.04
CA LEU A 4 8.05 24.56 -8.31
C LEU A 4 7.24 25.83 -8.05
N CYS A 5 6.37 25.86 -7.02
CA CYS A 5 5.65 27.06 -6.59
C CYS A 5 6.57 28.25 -6.26
N GLY A 6 7.81 27.98 -5.80
CA GLY A 6 8.82 29.01 -5.57
C GLY A 6 9.40 29.62 -6.85
N LEU A 7 9.20 28.97 -8.00
CA LEU A 7 9.66 29.41 -9.32
C LEU A 7 8.56 30.14 -10.12
N LEU A 8 7.33 30.21 -9.59
CA LEU A 8 6.18 30.87 -10.21
C LEU A 8 6.25 32.39 -10.03
N VAL A 9 5.43 33.14 -10.77
CA VAL A 9 5.48 34.62 -10.82
C VAL A 9 5.24 35.25 -9.44
N ASN A 10 4.34 34.69 -8.64
CA ASN A 10 4.04 35.12 -7.27
C ASN A 10 4.42 34.04 -6.24
N PRO A 11 5.71 33.85 -5.91
CA PRO A 11 6.16 32.71 -5.11
C PRO A 11 5.70 32.78 -3.66
N ARG A 12 5.56 33.99 -3.08
CA ARG A 12 5.11 34.15 -1.68
C ARG A 12 3.69 33.66 -1.48
N ALA A 13 2.74 34.13 -2.29
CA ALA A 13 1.34 33.74 -2.18
C ALA A 13 1.15 32.26 -2.49
N THR A 14 1.76 31.78 -3.57
CA THR A 14 1.64 30.39 -4.02
C THR A 14 2.23 29.40 -3.01
N VAL A 15 3.41 29.68 -2.44
CA VAL A 15 4.04 28.80 -1.44
C VAL A 15 3.24 28.80 -0.13
N ALA A 16 2.76 29.97 0.33
CA ALA A 16 1.94 30.07 1.53
C ALA A 16 0.61 29.31 1.38
N SER A 17 -0.08 29.49 0.25
CA SER A 17 -1.26 28.69 -0.11
C SER A 17 -0.93 27.21 -0.09
N MET A 18 0.17 26.79 -0.72
CA MET A 18 0.55 25.38 -0.77
C MET A 18 0.80 24.77 0.61
N GLY A 19 1.38 25.53 1.54
CA GLY A 19 1.56 25.11 2.93
C GLY A 19 0.23 24.83 3.64
N ILE A 20 -0.73 25.76 3.52
CA ILE A 20 -2.09 25.59 4.09
C ILE A 20 -2.76 24.35 3.49
N LEU A 21 -2.63 24.17 2.17
CA LEU A 21 -3.24 23.07 1.45
C LEU A 21 -2.64 21.72 1.87
N ILE A 22 -1.33 21.62 2.02
CA ILE A 22 -0.67 20.39 2.49
C ILE A 22 -1.13 20.00 3.88
N GLN A 23 -1.23 20.95 4.81
CA GLN A 23 -1.75 20.66 6.16
C GLN A 23 -3.20 20.17 6.11
N THR A 24 -4.02 20.79 5.27
CA THR A 24 -5.42 20.39 5.07
C THR A 24 -5.53 18.98 4.48
N THR A 25 -4.76 18.71 3.42
CA THR A 25 -4.70 17.39 2.78
C THR A 25 -4.18 16.34 3.74
N ALA A 26 -3.17 16.64 4.57
CA ALA A 26 -2.67 15.70 5.57
C ALA A 26 -3.75 15.29 6.58
N LEU A 27 -4.59 16.23 7.04
CA LEU A 27 -5.73 15.92 7.90
C LEU A 27 -6.76 15.01 7.21
N ILE A 28 -7.10 15.32 5.96
CA ILE A 28 -8.03 14.49 5.17
C ILE A 28 -7.44 13.10 4.91
N TYR A 29 -6.13 13.01 4.67
CA TYR A 29 -5.42 11.78 4.34
C TYR A 29 -5.35 10.76 5.48
N ILE A 30 -5.62 11.17 6.72
CA ILE A 30 -5.68 10.26 7.87
C ILE A 30 -6.76 9.19 7.67
N PHE A 31 -7.93 9.55 7.12
CA PHE A 31 -9.01 8.60 6.93
C PHE A 31 -8.70 7.54 5.85
N PRO A 32 -8.25 7.90 4.63
CA PRO A 32 -7.84 6.93 3.62
C PRO A 32 -6.66 6.07 4.05
N SER A 33 -5.69 6.66 4.76
CA SER A 33 -4.54 5.94 5.30
C SER A 33 -4.99 4.86 6.29
N SER A 34 -5.88 5.21 7.22
CA SER A 34 -6.46 4.26 8.19
C SER A 34 -7.22 3.12 7.50
N LEU A 35 -8.04 3.45 6.50
CA LEU A 35 -8.76 2.45 5.70
C LEU A 35 -7.77 1.52 4.97
N SER A 36 -6.72 2.08 4.37
CA SER A 36 -5.69 1.32 3.66
C SER A 36 -4.95 0.33 4.56
N PHE A 37 -4.61 0.71 5.79
CA PHE A 37 -4.04 -0.20 6.78
C PHE A 37 -5.03 -1.31 7.17
N GLY A 38 -6.28 -0.96 7.45
CA GLY A 38 -7.33 -1.95 7.77
C GLY A 38 -7.55 -2.97 6.66
N VAL A 39 -7.64 -2.51 5.41
CA VAL A 39 -7.79 -3.38 4.23
C VAL A 39 -6.54 -4.24 4.03
N SER A 40 -5.35 -3.68 4.19
CA SER A 40 -4.08 -4.43 4.08
C SER A 40 -4.04 -5.60 5.07
N THR A 41 -4.38 -5.35 6.35
CA THR A 41 -4.41 -6.38 7.38
C THR A 41 -5.47 -7.44 7.09
N ARG A 42 -6.68 -7.03 6.69
CA ARG A 42 -7.76 -7.97 6.42
C ARG A 42 -7.47 -8.86 5.21
N VAL A 43 -6.93 -8.27 4.14
CA VAL A 43 -6.51 -9.02 2.94
C VAL A 43 -5.38 -9.98 3.27
N GLY A 44 -4.38 -9.54 4.04
CA GLY A 44 -3.28 -10.40 4.49
C GLY A 44 -3.76 -11.58 5.33
N ASN A 45 -4.67 -11.36 6.28
CA ASN A 45 -5.22 -12.43 7.12
C ASN A 45 -6.04 -13.45 6.33
N GLU A 46 -6.90 -13.01 5.40
CA GLU A 46 -7.71 -13.91 4.58
C GLU A 46 -6.85 -14.72 3.59
N LEU A 47 -5.79 -14.12 3.04
CA LEU A 47 -4.81 -14.84 2.22
C LEU A 47 -4.03 -15.87 3.04
N GLY A 48 -3.61 -15.51 4.26
CA GLY A 48 -2.95 -16.43 5.18
C GLY A 48 -3.85 -17.60 5.62
N ALA A 49 -5.17 -17.37 5.70
CA ALA A 49 -6.17 -18.40 5.97
C ALA A 49 -6.56 -19.24 4.73
N ASN A 50 -5.86 -19.06 3.61
CA ASN A 50 -6.14 -19.73 2.32
C ASN A 50 -7.57 -19.50 1.80
N ASN A 51 -8.12 -18.30 2.03
CA ASN A 51 -9.47 -17.90 1.59
C ASN A 51 -9.42 -16.77 0.53
N PRO A 52 -9.03 -17.07 -0.72
CA PRO A 52 -8.86 -16.07 -1.79
C PRO A 52 -10.14 -15.30 -2.12
N VAL A 53 -11.31 -15.95 -2.02
CA VAL A 53 -12.62 -15.33 -2.25
C VAL A 53 -12.90 -14.22 -1.22
N ARG A 54 -12.61 -14.47 0.06
CA ARG A 54 -12.79 -13.47 1.13
C ARG A 54 -11.77 -12.34 1.03
N ALA A 55 -10.54 -12.65 0.64
CA ALA A 55 -9.51 -11.64 0.36
C ALA A 55 -9.95 -10.69 -0.78
N LYS A 56 -10.48 -11.23 -1.88
CA LYS A 56 -11.05 -10.43 -2.98
C LYS A 56 -12.20 -9.56 -2.50
N MET A 57 -13.12 -10.11 -1.72
CA MET A 57 -14.25 -9.37 -1.18
C MET A 57 -13.78 -8.23 -0.25
N ALA A 58 -12.77 -8.48 0.60
CA ALA A 58 -12.19 -7.47 1.48
C ALA A 58 -11.58 -6.31 0.68
N ALA A 59 -10.88 -6.60 -0.41
CA ALA A 59 -10.33 -5.59 -1.30
C ALA A 59 -11.42 -4.79 -2.03
N LEU A 60 -12.47 -5.46 -2.54
CA LEU A 60 -13.59 -4.79 -3.21
C LEU A 60 -14.36 -3.87 -2.25
N VAL A 61 -14.68 -4.36 -1.05
CA VAL A 61 -15.36 -3.56 -0.02
C VAL A 61 -14.47 -2.38 0.41
N GLY A 62 -13.16 -2.61 0.57
CA GLY A 62 -12.19 -1.55 0.84
C GLY A 62 -12.18 -0.48 -0.24
N LEU A 63 -12.13 -0.88 -1.51
CA LEU A 63 -12.21 0.04 -2.65
C LEU A 63 -13.53 0.81 -2.67
N GLY A 64 -14.67 0.14 -2.47
CA GLY A 64 -15.98 0.80 -2.37
C GLY A 64 -16.03 1.84 -1.24
N ALA A 65 -15.55 1.47 -0.05
CA ALA A 65 -15.45 2.39 1.09
C ALA A 65 -14.52 3.58 0.79
N SER A 66 -13.44 3.36 0.04
CA SER A 66 -12.50 4.43 -0.35
C SER A 66 -13.12 5.44 -1.31
N PHE A 67 -13.98 5.00 -2.23
CA PHE A 67 -14.74 5.90 -3.10
C PHE A 67 -15.75 6.74 -2.30
N PHE A 68 -16.43 6.11 -1.34
CA PHE A 68 -17.35 6.82 -0.45
C PHE A 68 -16.61 7.89 0.38
N LEU A 69 -15.46 7.52 0.95
CA LEU A 69 -14.62 8.42 1.74
C LEU A 69 -14.05 9.56 0.89
N GLY A 70 -13.62 9.29 -0.34
CA GLY A 70 -13.19 10.30 -1.30
C GLY A 70 -14.32 11.25 -1.70
N GLY A 71 -15.54 10.74 -1.86
CA GLY A 71 -16.73 11.57 -2.08
C GLY A 71 -17.04 12.47 -0.89
N LEU A 72 -16.95 11.95 0.33
CA LEU A 72 -17.12 12.75 1.55
C LEU A 72 -16.03 13.83 1.68
N ALA A 73 -14.78 13.49 1.37
CA ALA A 73 -13.67 14.43 1.35
C ALA A 73 -13.87 15.55 0.31
N LEU A 74 -14.39 15.23 -0.88
CA LEU A 74 -14.74 16.20 -1.90
C LEU A 74 -15.85 17.15 -1.40
N VAL A 75 -16.94 16.61 -0.86
CA VAL A 75 -18.05 17.42 -0.32
C VAL A 75 -17.54 18.34 0.79
N PHE A 76 -16.73 17.82 1.72
CA PHE A 76 -16.12 18.59 2.78
C PHE A 76 -15.24 19.72 2.24
N ALA A 77 -14.34 19.42 1.30
CA ALA A 77 -13.44 20.40 0.70
C ALA A 77 -14.20 21.52 -0.04
N VAL A 78 -15.30 21.20 -0.71
CA VAL A 78 -16.16 22.18 -1.41
C VAL A 78 -16.93 23.05 -0.42
N MET A 79 -17.51 22.45 0.62
CA MET A 79 -18.26 23.18 1.66
C MET A 79 -17.37 24.15 2.43
N VAL A 80 -16.15 23.72 2.76
CA VAL A 80 -15.26 24.49 3.63
C VAL A 80 -14.43 25.53 2.86
N ARG A 81 -14.53 25.56 1.51
CA ARG A 81 -13.69 26.36 0.60
C ARG A 81 -13.54 27.84 0.96
N ASN A 82 -14.62 28.47 1.44
CA ASN A 82 -14.66 29.92 1.69
C ASN A 82 -14.23 30.29 3.12
N VAL A 83 -14.40 29.36 4.06
CA VAL A 83 -14.16 29.60 5.51
C VAL A 83 -12.77 29.12 5.91
N TRP A 84 -12.30 28.02 5.33
CA TRP A 84 -11.05 27.37 5.71
C TRP A 84 -9.84 28.27 5.51
N ALA A 85 -9.72 28.89 4.33
CA ALA A 85 -8.60 29.78 4.03
C ALA A 85 -8.52 30.98 5.00
N ARG A 86 -9.69 31.48 5.48
CA ARG A 86 -9.77 32.63 6.41
C ARG A 86 -9.26 32.30 7.80
N MET A 87 -9.24 31.01 8.18
CA MET A 87 -8.69 30.60 9.48
C MET A 87 -7.15 30.63 9.51
N PHE A 88 -6.50 30.53 8.35
CA PHE A 88 -5.03 30.48 8.27
C PHE A 88 -4.40 31.83 7.91
N THR A 89 -5.09 32.67 7.14
CA THR A 89 -4.53 33.95 6.67
C THR A 89 -5.60 35.03 6.47
N GLY A 90 -5.19 36.29 6.66
CA GLY A 90 -5.97 37.47 6.32
C GLY A 90 -5.62 38.07 4.94
N ASP A 91 -4.61 37.53 4.25
CA ASP A 91 -4.18 38.04 2.94
C ASP A 91 -5.16 37.61 1.84
N VAL A 92 -5.72 38.61 1.15
CA VAL A 92 -6.75 38.43 0.12
C VAL A 92 -6.22 37.62 -1.08
N GLU A 93 -4.95 37.76 -1.44
CA GLU A 93 -4.35 37.06 -2.58
C GLU A 93 -4.24 35.55 -2.28
N ILE A 94 -3.74 35.21 -1.09
CA ILE A 94 -3.63 33.82 -0.61
C ILE A 94 -5.02 33.21 -0.47
N LEU A 95 -5.99 33.99 0.01
CA LEU A 95 -7.39 33.56 0.14
C LEU A 95 -8.02 33.19 -1.20
N ALA A 96 -7.81 34.02 -2.22
CA ALA A 96 -8.33 33.80 -3.56
C ALA A 96 -7.71 32.56 -4.22
N LEU A 97 -6.39 32.38 -4.10
CA LEU A 97 -5.71 31.19 -4.61
C LEU A 97 -6.21 29.90 -3.91
N THR A 98 -6.29 29.95 -2.58
CA THR A 98 -6.65 28.79 -1.76
C THR A 98 -8.09 28.36 -2.01
N SER A 99 -9.03 29.30 -2.02
CA SER A 99 -10.46 29.02 -2.28
C SER A 99 -10.73 28.46 -3.68
N MET A 100 -9.93 28.88 -4.67
CA MET A 100 -10.00 28.37 -6.04
C MET A 100 -9.48 26.93 -6.16
N VAL A 101 -8.47 26.56 -5.37
CA VAL A 101 -7.81 25.26 -5.43
C VAL A 101 -8.44 24.21 -4.49
N LEU A 102 -9.11 24.60 -3.41
CA LEU A 102 -9.82 23.66 -2.53
C LEU A 102 -10.74 22.66 -3.25
N PRO A 103 -11.62 23.05 -4.19
CA PRO A 103 -12.44 22.09 -4.94
C PRO A 103 -11.60 21.17 -5.82
N LEU A 104 -10.46 21.67 -6.34
CA LEU A 104 -9.48 20.88 -7.08
C LEU A 104 -8.83 19.83 -6.14
N ILE A 105 -8.52 20.17 -4.90
CA ILE A 105 -8.01 19.19 -3.92
C ILE A 105 -9.05 18.13 -3.61
N GLY A 106 -10.29 18.52 -3.37
CA GLY A 106 -11.37 17.55 -3.14
C GLY A 106 -11.50 16.56 -4.30
N LEU A 107 -11.34 17.03 -5.54
CA LEU A 107 -11.37 16.17 -6.71
C LEU A 107 -10.10 15.31 -6.85
N CYS A 108 -8.93 15.78 -6.39
CA CYS A 108 -7.71 14.97 -6.31
C CYS A 108 -7.90 13.85 -5.28
N GLU A 109 -8.50 14.17 -4.13
CA GLU A 109 -8.74 13.23 -3.04
C GLU A 109 -9.69 12.10 -3.46
N LEU A 110 -10.63 12.37 -4.36
CA LEU A 110 -11.49 11.35 -4.94
C LEU A 110 -10.68 10.23 -5.64
N GLY A 111 -9.55 10.57 -6.29
CA GLY A 111 -8.63 9.60 -6.90
C GLY A 111 -7.59 9.06 -5.92
N ASN A 112 -7.12 9.90 -4.99
CA ASN A 112 -6.11 9.56 -3.99
C ASN A 112 -6.62 8.49 -3.01
N CYS A 113 -7.91 8.54 -2.63
CA CYS A 113 -8.49 7.59 -1.69
C CYS A 113 -8.44 6.15 -2.24
N PRO A 114 -9.00 5.83 -3.43
CA PRO A 114 -8.88 4.49 -4.00
C PRO A 114 -7.45 4.10 -4.36
N GLN A 115 -6.60 5.03 -4.79
CA GLN A 115 -5.18 4.75 -5.00
C GLN A 115 -4.51 4.25 -3.70
N THR A 116 -4.73 4.96 -2.60
CA THR A 116 -4.14 4.65 -1.29
C THR A 116 -4.64 3.31 -0.76
N THR A 117 -5.93 3.02 -0.93
CA THR A 117 -6.50 1.71 -0.59
C THR A 117 -5.95 0.61 -1.49
N GLY A 118 -5.79 0.86 -2.79
CA GLY A 118 -5.13 -0.05 -3.73
C GLY A 118 -3.70 -0.40 -3.30
N CYS A 119 -2.90 0.61 -2.91
CA CYS A 119 -1.59 0.38 -2.29
C CYS A 119 -1.70 -0.51 -1.04
N GLY A 120 -2.73 -0.33 -0.22
CA GLY A 120 -3.03 -1.18 0.94
C GLY A 120 -3.31 -2.63 0.56
N VAL A 121 -4.12 -2.88 -0.47
CA VAL A 121 -4.39 -4.22 -1.00
C VAL A 121 -3.11 -4.88 -1.53
N LEU A 122 -2.28 -4.13 -2.27
CA LEU A 122 -1.00 -4.63 -2.77
C LEU A 122 -0.01 -4.94 -1.63
N ARG A 123 -0.01 -4.15 -0.57
CA ARG A 123 0.76 -4.47 0.66
C ARG A 123 0.23 -5.74 1.33
N GLY A 124 -1.08 -5.89 1.47
CA GLY A 124 -1.73 -7.08 2.04
C GLY A 124 -1.48 -8.36 1.25
N THR A 125 -1.23 -8.27 -0.06
CA THR A 125 -0.87 -9.40 -0.94
C THR A 125 0.65 -9.67 -1.00
N ALA A 126 1.45 -9.03 -0.13
CA ALA A 126 2.91 -9.10 -0.14
C ALA A 126 3.57 -8.61 -1.45
N ARG A 127 2.91 -7.68 -2.17
CA ARG A 127 3.40 -7.06 -3.41
C ARG A 127 3.56 -5.53 -3.32
N PRO A 128 4.23 -4.98 -2.28
CA PRO A 128 4.41 -3.53 -2.15
C PRO A 128 5.21 -2.90 -3.31
N LYS A 129 6.16 -3.65 -3.88
CA LYS A 129 7.02 -3.19 -4.99
C LYS A 129 6.21 -2.75 -6.21
N LEU A 130 5.15 -3.49 -6.55
CA LEU A 130 4.32 -3.17 -7.70
C LEU A 130 3.58 -1.84 -7.50
N GLY A 131 3.04 -1.60 -6.29
CA GLY A 131 2.39 -0.33 -5.96
C GLY A 131 3.36 0.86 -5.97
N ALA A 132 4.58 0.67 -5.46
CA ALA A 132 5.62 1.68 -5.50
C ALA A 132 6.02 2.04 -6.95
N ASN A 133 6.21 1.05 -7.82
CA ASN A 133 6.56 1.27 -9.22
C ASN A 133 5.46 2.01 -9.99
N ILE A 134 4.19 1.67 -9.75
CA ILE A 134 3.05 2.38 -10.37
C ILE A 134 3.04 3.85 -9.92
N ASN A 135 3.18 4.09 -8.62
CA ASN A 135 3.17 5.44 -8.07
C ASN A 135 4.34 6.29 -8.64
N LEU A 136 5.55 5.73 -8.67
CA LEU A 136 6.72 6.36 -9.27
C LEU A 136 6.49 6.67 -10.76
N GLY A 137 6.02 5.69 -11.53
CA GLY A 137 5.76 5.85 -12.96
C GLY A 137 4.73 6.94 -13.23
N CYS A 138 3.57 6.90 -12.57
CA CYS A 138 2.51 7.88 -12.78
C CYS A 138 2.91 9.30 -12.34
N PHE A 139 3.58 9.47 -11.20
CA PHE A 139 3.97 10.81 -10.74
C PHE A 139 5.13 11.41 -11.53
N TYR A 140 6.14 10.62 -11.88
CA TYR A 140 7.33 11.13 -12.56
C TYR A 140 7.22 11.12 -14.09
N LEU A 141 6.59 10.11 -14.69
CA LEU A 141 6.49 10.02 -16.16
C LEU A 141 5.26 10.75 -16.72
N VAL A 142 4.20 10.92 -15.92
CA VAL A 142 2.97 11.60 -16.37
C VAL A 142 2.78 12.92 -15.61
N GLY A 143 2.75 12.88 -14.29
CA GLY A 143 2.48 14.05 -13.45
C GLY A 143 3.46 15.20 -13.64
N MET A 144 4.75 14.92 -13.51
CA MET A 144 5.83 15.92 -13.64
C MET A 144 5.86 16.61 -15.01
N PRO A 145 5.91 15.90 -16.16
CA PRO A 145 5.95 16.57 -17.46
C PRO A 145 4.67 17.35 -17.73
N VAL A 146 3.49 16.82 -17.37
CA VAL A 146 2.23 17.55 -17.54
C VAL A 146 2.22 18.81 -16.68
N ALA A 147 2.66 18.74 -15.43
CA ALA A 147 2.74 19.90 -14.54
C ALA A 147 3.69 20.97 -15.07
N VAL A 148 4.89 20.60 -15.52
CA VAL A 148 5.88 21.55 -16.05
C VAL A 148 5.38 22.20 -17.33
N VAL A 149 4.83 21.42 -18.27
CA VAL A 149 4.30 21.95 -19.53
C VAL A 149 3.12 22.88 -19.29
N LEU A 150 2.16 22.51 -18.45
CA LEU A 150 1.00 23.38 -18.18
C LEU A 150 1.38 24.65 -17.42
N SER A 151 2.27 24.55 -16.44
CA SER A 151 2.64 25.70 -15.61
C SER A 151 3.55 26.69 -16.31
N PHE A 152 4.58 26.22 -17.01
CA PHE A 152 5.58 27.10 -17.63
C PHE A 152 5.33 27.37 -19.11
N TYR A 153 4.85 26.38 -19.87
CA TYR A 153 4.69 26.52 -21.32
C TYR A 153 3.33 27.11 -21.72
N LEU A 154 2.26 26.68 -21.04
CA LEU A 154 0.90 27.19 -21.29
C LEU A 154 0.51 28.38 -20.38
N GLY A 155 1.39 28.79 -19.46
CA GLY A 155 1.17 29.95 -18.60
C GLY A 155 0.02 29.80 -17.58
N PHE A 156 -0.42 28.58 -17.28
CA PHE A 156 -1.45 28.34 -16.25
C PHE A 156 -0.90 28.43 -14.82
N ASP A 157 0.42 28.67 -14.65
CA ASP A 157 1.10 28.95 -13.37
C ASP A 157 0.64 27.97 -12.28
N PHE A 158 0.04 28.45 -11.18
CA PHE A 158 -0.43 27.62 -10.07
C PHE A 158 -1.46 26.56 -10.47
N ARG A 159 -2.42 26.88 -11.35
CA ARG A 159 -3.44 25.91 -11.79
C ARG A 159 -2.82 24.77 -12.59
N GLY A 160 -1.76 25.05 -13.35
CA GLY A 160 -1.05 24.04 -14.13
C GLY A 160 -0.43 22.94 -13.25
N LEU A 161 0.10 23.31 -12.09
CA LEU A 161 0.71 22.37 -11.13
C LEU A 161 -0.34 21.39 -10.60
N TRP A 162 -1.53 21.90 -10.29
CA TRP A 162 -2.65 21.08 -9.79
C TRP A 162 -3.28 20.21 -10.87
N LEU A 163 -3.35 20.68 -12.11
CA LEU A 163 -3.82 19.87 -13.24
C LEU A 163 -2.84 18.73 -13.55
N GLY A 164 -1.53 18.96 -13.42
CA GLY A 164 -0.54 17.89 -13.49
C GLY A 164 -0.69 16.87 -12.36
N LEU A 165 -0.98 17.33 -11.14
CA LEU A 165 -1.29 16.45 -10.01
C LEU A 165 -2.55 15.60 -10.27
N MET A 166 -3.60 16.21 -10.83
CA MET A 166 -4.82 15.50 -11.24
C MET A 166 -4.54 14.40 -12.26
N ALA A 167 -3.75 14.71 -13.29
CA ALA A 167 -3.37 13.73 -14.30
C ALA A 167 -2.59 12.56 -13.69
N ALA A 168 -1.66 12.85 -12.76
CA ALA A 168 -0.93 11.83 -12.02
C ALA A 168 -1.88 10.93 -11.23
N GLN A 169 -2.77 11.52 -10.41
CA GLN A 169 -3.75 10.82 -9.58
C GLN A 169 -4.72 9.96 -10.42
N GLY A 170 -5.22 10.52 -11.52
CA GLY A 170 -6.09 9.80 -12.46
C GLY A 170 -5.39 8.59 -13.08
N SER A 171 -4.15 8.75 -13.55
CA SER A 171 -3.38 7.62 -14.10
C SER A 171 -3.04 6.57 -13.04
N CYS A 172 -2.69 7.00 -11.81
CA CYS A 172 -2.41 6.14 -10.67
C CYS A 172 -3.61 5.26 -10.31
N VAL A 173 -4.79 5.86 -10.15
CA VAL A 173 -5.99 5.12 -9.74
C VAL A 173 -6.44 4.14 -10.82
N LEU A 174 -6.35 4.52 -12.10
CA LEU A 174 -6.65 3.62 -13.22
C LEU A 174 -5.70 2.43 -13.26
N ALA A 175 -4.39 2.68 -13.13
CA ALA A 175 -3.38 1.62 -13.09
C ALA A 175 -3.58 0.70 -11.89
N MET A 176 -3.88 1.25 -10.71
CA MET A 176 -4.16 0.45 -9.51
C MET A 176 -5.41 -0.39 -9.64
N LEU A 177 -6.52 0.18 -10.12
CA LEU A 177 -7.75 -0.56 -10.36
C LEU A 177 -7.51 -1.67 -11.37
N PHE A 178 -6.80 -1.39 -12.46
CA PHE A 178 -6.45 -2.39 -13.46
C PHE A 178 -5.65 -3.56 -12.86
N VAL A 179 -4.62 -3.26 -12.06
CA VAL A 179 -3.79 -4.28 -11.40
C VAL A 179 -4.60 -5.10 -10.41
N VAL A 180 -5.43 -4.47 -9.57
CA VAL A 180 -6.28 -5.17 -8.61
C VAL A 180 -7.32 -6.05 -9.32
N SER A 181 -7.91 -5.57 -10.41
CA SER A 181 -8.85 -6.36 -11.23
C SER A 181 -8.19 -7.54 -11.94
N ARG A 182 -6.92 -7.40 -12.35
CA ARG A 182 -6.13 -8.47 -12.99
C ARG A 182 -5.40 -9.38 -12.00
N THR A 183 -5.55 -9.15 -10.70
CA THR A 183 -4.87 -9.96 -9.69
C THR A 183 -5.58 -11.31 -9.54
N ASP A 184 -4.88 -12.40 -9.84
CA ASP A 184 -5.32 -13.75 -9.52
C ASP A 184 -5.14 -14.01 -8.02
N TRP A 185 -6.27 -14.08 -7.32
CA TRP A 185 -6.35 -14.28 -5.88
C TRP A 185 -5.94 -15.68 -5.46
N GLU A 186 -6.21 -16.70 -6.29
CA GLU A 186 -5.76 -18.09 -6.08
C GLU A 186 -4.22 -18.17 -6.04
N VAL A 187 -3.55 -17.57 -7.03
CA VAL A 187 -2.08 -17.49 -7.08
C VAL A 187 -1.53 -16.72 -5.89
N GLN A 188 -2.25 -15.71 -5.38
CA GLN A 188 -1.82 -14.98 -4.18
C GLN A 188 -1.97 -15.80 -2.90
N ALA A 189 -3.03 -16.59 -2.77
CA ALA A 189 -3.21 -17.48 -1.63
C ALA A 189 -2.12 -18.56 -1.58
N GLN A 190 -1.80 -19.16 -2.74
CA GLN A 190 -0.71 -20.13 -2.85
C GLN A 190 0.64 -19.51 -2.48
N ARG A 191 0.93 -18.31 -3.00
CA ARG A 191 2.16 -17.57 -2.66
C ARG A 191 2.23 -17.22 -1.18
N ALA A 192 1.11 -16.84 -0.56
CA ALA A 192 1.07 -16.56 0.88
C ALA A 192 1.43 -17.81 1.69
N LYS A 193 0.94 -18.98 1.28
CA LYS A 193 1.29 -20.28 1.89
C LYS A 193 2.77 -20.63 1.71
N GLU A 194 3.35 -20.39 0.54
CA GLU A 194 4.79 -20.62 0.30
C GLU A 194 5.66 -19.71 1.17
N LEU A 195 5.26 -18.45 1.35
CA LEU A 195 5.98 -17.49 2.19
C LEU A 195 5.93 -17.84 3.69
N THR A 196 4.79 -18.36 4.18
CA THR A 196 4.68 -18.80 5.57
C THR A 196 5.38 -20.14 5.81
N THR A 197 5.37 -21.06 4.83
CA THR A 197 6.03 -22.37 4.94
C THR A 197 7.55 -22.25 4.81
N SER A 198 8.07 -21.39 3.93
CA SER A 198 9.52 -21.20 3.76
C SER A 198 10.19 -20.60 5.01
N SER A 199 9.48 -19.76 5.78
CA SER A 199 9.99 -19.25 7.06
C SER A 199 10.11 -20.33 8.14
N CYS A 200 9.35 -21.43 8.05
CA CYS A 200 9.51 -22.59 8.94
C CYS A 200 10.65 -23.52 8.51
N ASN A 201 11.20 -23.33 7.30
CA ASN A 201 12.32 -24.11 6.75
C ASN A 201 13.64 -23.30 6.70
N GLY A 202 13.83 -22.32 7.60
CA GLY A 202 15.19 -21.89 7.95
C GLY A 202 15.99 -23.11 8.43
N PRO A 203 17.30 -23.19 8.15
CA PRO A 203 18.02 -24.46 8.00
C PRO A 203 17.85 -25.32 9.24
N MET A 204 16.98 -26.32 9.17
CA MET A 204 17.25 -27.55 9.89
C MET A 204 18.37 -28.19 9.09
N ASP A 205 19.51 -28.35 9.75
CA ASP A 205 20.62 -29.15 9.29
C ASP A 205 20.13 -30.32 8.43
N GLU A 206 20.50 -30.30 7.15
CA GLU A 206 20.87 -31.54 6.49
C GLU A 206 21.84 -32.24 7.44
N ASN A 207 21.55 -33.50 7.78
CA ASN A 207 22.30 -34.40 8.68
C ASN A 207 21.75 -34.59 10.11
N VAL A 208 20.50 -35.06 10.25
CA VAL A 208 20.18 -36.01 11.33
C VAL A 208 19.24 -37.11 10.78
N ASP A 209 19.80 -38.32 10.72
CA ASP A 209 19.15 -39.64 10.66
C ASP A 209 18.61 -40.17 9.33
N VAL A 210 19.54 -40.31 8.37
CA VAL A 210 19.54 -41.46 7.42
C VAL A 210 20.22 -42.70 8.05
N ILE A 211 20.60 -42.66 9.33
CA ILE A 211 21.16 -43.81 10.07
C ILE A 211 20.07 -44.44 10.94
N ALA A 212 19.05 -45.00 10.31
CA ALA A 212 18.17 -46.00 10.94
C ALA A 212 17.70 -47.00 9.89
N ALA A 213 18.62 -47.44 9.04
CA ALA A 213 18.49 -48.73 8.37
C ALA A 213 19.36 -49.74 9.14
N ASP A 214 18.84 -50.96 9.31
CA ASP A 214 19.65 -52.19 9.32
C ASP A 214 20.06 -52.89 10.64
N ASP A 215 19.47 -52.61 11.81
CA ASP A 215 19.85 -53.37 13.06
C ASP A 215 18.76 -54.23 13.71
N SER A 216 17.59 -54.41 13.09
CA SER A 216 16.50 -55.21 13.67
C SER A 216 16.52 -56.71 13.32
N ASP A 217 17.38 -57.15 12.39
CA ASP A 217 17.30 -58.52 11.82
C ASP A 217 18.56 -59.38 12.02
N LYS A 218 19.53 -58.94 12.85
CA LYS A 218 20.76 -59.72 13.15
C LYS A 218 20.98 -60.08 14.62
N ARG A 219 20.22 -59.52 15.57
CA ARG A 219 20.37 -59.82 17.00
C ARG A 219 19.66 -61.08 17.50
N LEU A 220 18.76 -61.69 16.73
CA LEU A 220 18.03 -62.88 17.16
C LEU A 220 18.73 -64.22 16.84
N VAL A 221 19.90 -64.19 16.19
CA VAL A 221 20.65 -65.41 15.82
C VAL A 221 21.89 -65.63 16.70
N SER A 222 22.34 -64.64 17.48
CA SER A 222 23.56 -64.77 18.30
C SER A 222 23.32 -65.21 19.76
N ASP A 223 22.08 -65.24 20.26
CA ASP A 223 21.79 -65.61 21.67
C ASP A 223 21.57 -67.11 21.91
N GLN A 224 21.91 -67.99 20.95
CA GLN A 224 21.80 -69.46 21.13
C GLN A 224 23.12 -70.19 21.36
N VAL A 225 24.25 -69.50 21.47
CA VAL A 225 25.55 -70.15 21.72
C VAL A 225 26.28 -69.33 22.77
N ASP A 226 26.76 -69.99 23.83
CA ASP A 226 27.61 -69.44 24.90
C ASP A 226 26.93 -68.82 26.14
N GLU A 227 26.19 -69.62 26.93
CA GLU A 227 26.40 -69.61 28.40
C GLU A 227 25.94 -70.89 29.11
N SER A 228 26.36 -72.03 28.57
CA SER A 228 26.54 -73.26 29.35
C SER A 228 27.91 -73.21 30.03
N ASN A 229 28.07 -72.46 31.13
CA ASN A 229 29.10 -72.77 32.15
C ASN A 229 29.01 -71.89 33.44
N ASN A 230 28.30 -72.40 34.45
CA ASN A 230 28.80 -72.55 35.83
C ASN A 230 29.06 -71.27 36.71
N PRO A 231 29.32 -71.39 38.04
CA PRO A 231 28.37 -70.96 39.08
C PRO A 231 28.95 -70.04 40.20
N LEU A 232 28.10 -69.70 41.20
CA LEU A 232 28.41 -69.41 42.64
C LEU A 232 28.88 -68.02 43.15
N LEU A 233 28.36 -67.73 44.37
CA LEU A 233 28.80 -66.84 45.49
C LEU A 233 28.46 -65.33 45.40
N LEU A 234 27.54 -64.73 46.18
CA LEU A 234 27.32 -64.65 47.65
C LEU A 234 28.30 -63.68 48.35
N VAL A 235 27.86 -62.44 48.59
CA VAL A 235 27.91 -61.67 49.87
C VAL A 235 26.76 -60.68 49.86
#